data_AF-A0A7S2LHH1-F1
#
_entry.id   AF-A0A7S2LHH1-F1
#
_cell.length_a   1.000
_cell.length_b   1.000
_cell.length_c   1.000
_cell.angle_alpha   90.00
_cell.angle_beta   90.00
_cell.angle_gamma   90.00
#
_symmetry.space_group_name_H-M   'P 1'
#
loop_
_entity.id
_entity.type
_entity.pdbx_description
1 polymer ?
#
loop_
_entity_poly.entity_id
_entity_poly.type
_entity_poly.pdbx_seq_one_letter_code
_entity_poly.pdbx_strand_id
1 'polypeptide(L)'
;REKRREEAFLDLSLDVQGRSSVLPAMSEMFGSPELLQKSEGNGWRPEKGAEPVDALKGSSLRVQGLPSILQLHLKRFNYDWHTDSMSKINDRFEFSEVLDCSGICADIEEDEKHLAVFDLQSVVVHMGQYGSGHYYCYVRPDISGSTWYRIDDEQVTKVTFSDVIYDAYGGLGRITQRRKRRFLARLLGFGSGQTFGYGGRASSAYMLQYVKRSDISILYNQE
;
A
#
# COMPACT_ATOMS: atom_id res chain seq x y z
N ARG A 1 -25.31 23.90 2.79
CA ARG A 1 -25.74 22.91 3.80
C ARG A 1 -24.70 21.82 3.80
N GLU A 2 -23.98 21.61 4.91
CA GLU A 2 -22.99 20.54 5.03
C GLU A 2 -23.66 19.32 5.67
N LYS A 3 -23.30 18.12 5.20
CA LYS A 3 -23.70 16.86 5.83
C LYS A 3 -22.45 16.06 6.13
N ARG A 4 -22.21 15.80 7.41
CA ARG A 4 -21.11 14.93 7.86
C ARG A 4 -21.64 13.55 8.22
N ARG A 5 -20.87 12.52 7.89
CA ARG A 5 -21.12 11.13 8.26
C ARG A 5 -19.82 10.52 8.73
N GLU A 6 -19.87 9.78 9.82
CA GLU A 6 -18.76 8.99 10.32
C GLU A 6 -18.91 7.55 9.82
N GLU A 7 -17.82 6.99 9.31
CA GLU A 7 -17.79 5.63 8.75
C GLU A 7 -16.56 4.91 9.27
N ALA A 8 -16.76 3.67 9.73
CA ALA A 8 -15.66 2.79 10.09
C ALA A 8 -15.07 2.13 8.83
N PHE A 9 -13.78 1.84 8.86
CA PHE A 9 -13.08 1.12 7.79
C PHE A 9 -12.20 0.01 8.38
N LEU A 10 -11.95 -1.03 7.60
CA LEU A 10 -11.03 -2.11 7.93
C LEU A 10 -9.73 -1.99 7.12
N ASP A 11 -9.87 -1.65 5.83
CA ASP A 11 -8.78 -1.37 4.93
C ASP A 11 -9.00 -0.04 4.18
N LEU A 12 -7.91 0.52 3.67
CA LEU A 12 -7.93 1.63 2.73
C LEU A 12 -7.41 1.15 1.38
N SER A 13 -8.22 1.31 0.34
CA SER A 13 -7.87 0.91 -1.02
C SER A 13 -7.30 2.09 -1.80
N LEU A 14 -5.97 2.12 -1.96
CA LEU A 14 -5.22 3.17 -2.63
C LEU A 14 -5.11 2.90 -4.14
N ASP A 15 -5.36 3.93 -4.93
CA ASP A 15 -5.12 3.88 -6.37
C ASP A 15 -3.62 3.93 -6.65
N VAL A 16 -3.11 2.98 -7.44
CA VAL A 16 -1.69 2.95 -7.82
C VAL A 16 -1.44 3.70 -9.13
N GLN A 17 -2.41 3.70 -10.03
CA GLN A 17 -2.28 4.36 -11.32
C GLN A 17 -2.12 5.87 -11.15
N GLY A 18 -1.09 6.43 -11.80
CA GLY A 18 -0.80 7.87 -11.75
C GLY A 18 -0.15 8.35 -10.45
N ARG A 19 0.16 7.46 -9.49
CA ARG A 19 0.74 7.82 -8.18
C ARG A 19 2.06 7.11 -7.95
N SER A 20 2.98 7.77 -7.27
CA SER A 20 4.34 7.29 -7.06
C SER A 20 4.55 6.60 -5.71
N SER A 21 3.78 6.93 -4.68
CA SER A 21 3.96 6.37 -3.33
C SER A 21 2.71 6.45 -2.45
N VAL A 22 2.73 5.74 -1.32
CA VAL A 22 1.62 5.65 -0.35
C VAL A 22 1.20 7.01 0.20
N LEU A 23 2.16 7.82 0.68
CA LEU A 23 1.85 9.06 1.39
C LEU A 23 1.12 10.10 0.51
N PRO A 24 1.60 10.42 -0.72
CA PRO A 24 0.85 11.26 -1.66
C PRO A 24 -0.51 10.67 -2.04
N ALA A 25 -0.61 9.35 -2.23
CA ALA A 25 -1.89 8.71 -2.57
C ALA A 25 -2.91 8.87 -1.42
N MET A 26 -2.49 8.73 -0.17
CA MET A 26 -3.34 8.98 0.99
C MET A 26 -3.68 10.47 1.15
N SER A 27 -2.70 11.36 0.93
CA SER A 27 -2.91 12.81 1.00
C SER A 27 -3.91 13.29 -0.04
N GLU A 28 -3.88 12.75 -1.26
CA GLU A 28 -4.88 13.07 -2.29
C GLU A 28 -6.27 12.54 -1.89
N MET A 29 -6.35 11.29 -1.44
CA MET A 29 -7.60 10.64 -1.03
C MET A 29 -8.33 11.38 0.10
N PHE A 30 -7.61 11.96 1.06
CA PHE A 30 -8.20 12.68 2.19
C PHE A 30 -8.13 14.21 2.07
N GLY A 31 -7.30 14.75 1.18
CA GLY A 31 -7.08 16.18 1.02
C GLY A 31 -7.85 16.80 -0.14
N SER A 32 -8.25 16.01 -1.14
CA SER A 32 -8.91 16.51 -2.35
C SER A 32 -10.39 16.14 -2.38
N PRO A 33 -11.32 17.11 -2.21
CA PRO A 33 -12.74 16.83 -2.36
C PRO A 33 -13.08 16.55 -3.83
N GLU A 34 -13.92 15.55 -4.05
CA GLU A 34 -14.51 15.21 -5.34
C GLU A 34 -15.69 16.15 -5.63
N LEU A 35 -15.77 16.69 -6.84
CA LEU A 35 -16.93 17.45 -7.30
C LEU A 35 -17.97 16.51 -7.89
N LEU A 36 -19.12 16.42 -7.23
CA LEU A 36 -20.30 15.74 -7.72
C LEU A 36 -21.12 16.73 -8.55
N GLN A 37 -21.38 16.42 -9.82
CA GLN A 37 -22.10 17.29 -10.74
C GLN A 37 -23.42 16.65 -11.18
N LYS A 38 -24.47 17.47 -11.21
CA LYS A 38 -25.78 17.04 -11.75
C LYS A 38 -25.68 16.67 -13.23
N SER A 39 -24.87 17.39 -14.00
CA SER A 39 -24.66 17.17 -15.44
C SER A 39 -24.10 15.79 -15.76
N GLU A 40 -23.22 15.26 -14.91
CA GLU A 40 -22.58 13.94 -15.05
C GLU A 40 -23.42 12.80 -14.46
N GLY A 41 -24.57 13.12 -13.86
CA GLY A 41 -25.47 12.14 -13.25
C GLY A 41 -25.04 11.63 -11.87
N ASN A 42 -23.92 12.12 -11.31
CA ASN A 42 -23.41 11.76 -9.98
C ASN A 42 -23.76 12.81 -8.88
N GLY A 43 -24.56 13.83 -9.21
CA GLY A 43 -24.97 14.88 -8.28
C GLY A 43 -25.56 14.38 -6.94
N TRP A 44 -25.27 15.11 -5.87
CA TRP A 44 -25.65 14.72 -4.51
C TRP A 44 -27.13 14.98 -4.25
N ARG A 45 -27.80 14.06 -3.53
CA ARG A 45 -29.19 14.20 -3.12
C ARG A 45 -29.28 14.51 -1.62
N PRO A 46 -29.75 15.71 -1.22
CA PRO A 46 -29.81 16.08 0.19
C PRO A 46 -30.79 15.22 1.00
N GLU A 47 -31.94 14.93 0.40
CA GLU A 47 -33.07 14.24 1.02
C GLU A 47 -33.72 13.26 0.03
N LYS A 48 -34.46 12.27 0.55
CA LYS A 48 -35.13 11.27 -0.29
C LYS A 48 -36.23 11.96 -1.11
N GLY A 49 -36.09 11.93 -2.44
CA GLY A 49 -37.02 12.59 -3.37
C GLY A 49 -36.64 14.02 -3.76
N ALA A 50 -35.56 14.59 -3.19
CA ALA A 50 -35.04 15.88 -3.63
C ALA A 50 -34.28 15.76 -4.95
N GLU A 51 -34.26 16.87 -5.70
CA GLU A 51 -33.46 17.02 -6.90
C GLU A 51 -31.95 16.92 -6.59
N PRO A 52 -31.15 16.25 -7.45
CA PRO A 52 -29.70 16.26 -7.32
C PRO A 52 -29.14 17.68 -7.45
N VAL A 53 -28.12 17.98 -6.65
CA VAL A 53 -27.39 19.25 -6.66
C VAL A 53 -25.90 18.99 -6.79
N ASP A 54 -25.18 20.00 -7.28
CA ASP A 54 -23.72 19.96 -7.28
C ASP A 54 -23.21 20.04 -5.84
N ALA A 55 -22.22 19.22 -5.50
CA ALA A 55 -21.67 19.16 -4.15
C ALA A 55 -20.21 18.76 -4.15
N LEU A 56 -19.46 19.26 -3.17
CA LEU A 56 -18.11 18.77 -2.87
C LEU A 56 -18.21 17.65 -1.83
N LYS A 57 -17.66 16.50 -2.17
CA LYS A 57 -17.57 15.33 -1.29
C LYS A 57 -16.11 15.09 -0.95
N GLY A 58 -15.74 15.32 0.29
CA GLY A 58 -14.43 14.96 0.83
C GLY A 58 -14.54 13.93 1.94
N SER A 59 -13.44 13.23 2.19
CA SER A 59 -13.24 12.39 3.38
C SER A 59 -12.10 12.96 4.20
N SER A 60 -12.25 13.02 5.52
CA SER A 60 -11.17 13.43 6.43
C SER A 60 -10.82 12.27 7.35
N LEU A 61 -9.53 12.04 7.55
CA LEU A 61 -9.05 11.08 8.53
C LEU A 61 -8.86 11.80 9.87
N ARG A 62 -9.23 11.12 10.96
CA ARG A 62 -9.06 11.63 12.32
C ARG A 62 -8.05 10.77 13.08
N VAL A 63 -7.25 11.39 13.94
CA VAL A 63 -6.25 10.68 14.76
C VAL A 63 -6.89 9.62 15.65
N GLN A 64 -8.02 9.95 16.25
CA GLN A 64 -8.81 9.04 17.11
C GLN A 64 -9.42 7.88 16.31
N GLY A 65 -9.62 8.06 15.00
CA GLY A 65 -10.14 7.02 14.10
C GLY A 65 -9.05 6.12 13.50
N LEU A 66 -7.77 6.36 13.78
CA LEU A 66 -6.66 5.55 13.27
C LEU A 66 -6.58 4.20 14.02
N PRO A 67 -6.67 3.07 13.31
CA PRO A 67 -6.60 1.75 13.93
C PRO A 67 -5.18 1.40 14.40
N SER A 68 -5.06 0.47 15.35
CA SER A 68 -3.77 -0.08 15.79
C SER A 68 -3.04 -0.85 14.67
N ILE A 69 -3.80 -1.44 13.75
CA ILE A 69 -3.30 -2.11 12.54
C ILE A 69 -3.96 -1.43 11.33
N LEU A 70 -3.15 -0.79 10.50
CA LEU A 70 -3.61 -0.15 9.28
C LEU A 70 -3.31 -1.07 8.08
N GLN A 71 -4.37 -1.49 7.39
CA GLN A 71 -4.25 -2.28 6.17
C GLN A 71 -4.47 -1.39 4.94
N LEU A 72 -3.48 -1.39 4.05
CA LEU A 72 -3.54 -0.66 2.78
C LEU A 72 -3.59 -1.66 1.63
N HIS A 73 -4.69 -1.65 0.89
CA HIS A 73 -4.84 -2.41 -0.34
C HIS A 73 -4.40 -1.56 -1.53
N LEU A 74 -3.46 -2.05 -2.33
CA LEU A 74 -2.95 -1.35 -3.51
C LEU A 74 -3.72 -1.83 -4.75
N LYS A 75 -4.59 -0.98 -5.29
CA LYS A 75 -5.41 -1.28 -6.47
C LYS A 75 -4.54 -1.37 -7.72
N ARG A 76 -3.98 -2.56 -7.94
CA ARG A 76 -3.11 -2.88 -9.08
C ARG A 76 -3.82 -3.61 -10.20
N PHE A 77 -5.14 -3.71 -10.17
CA PHE A 77 -5.92 -4.27 -11.27
C PHE A 77 -6.87 -3.19 -11.77
N ASN A 78 -6.81 -2.93 -13.06
CA ASN A 78 -7.68 -1.96 -13.71
C ASN A 78 -8.49 -2.65 -14.80
N TYR A 79 -9.75 -2.28 -14.89
CA TYR A 79 -10.65 -2.68 -15.96
C TYR A 79 -10.66 -1.60 -17.04
N ASP A 80 -10.29 -1.98 -18.26
CA ASP A 80 -10.45 -1.11 -19.43
C ASP A 80 -11.77 -1.46 -20.13
N TRP A 81 -12.74 -0.56 -20.02
CA TRP A 81 -14.07 -0.74 -20.60
C TRP A 81 -14.07 -0.63 -22.13
N HIS A 82 -13.08 0.01 -22.75
CA HIS A 82 -13.00 0.10 -24.22
C HIS A 82 -12.56 -1.23 -24.83
N THR A 83 -11.67 -1.95 -24.16
CA THR A 83 -11.12 -3.22 -24.63
C THR A 83 -11.75 -4.44 -23.94
N ASP A 84 -12.69 -4.21 -23.02
CA ASP A 84 -13.33 -5.22 -22.17
C ASP A 84 -12.30 -6.18 -21.54
N SER A 85 -11.23 -5.60 -20.98
CA SER A 85 -10.10 -6.38 -20.49
C SER A 85 -9.61 -5.90 -19.13
N MET A 86 -9.15 -6.87 -18.34
CA MET A 86 -8.54 -6.63 -17.03
C MET A 86 -7.01 -6.71 -17.16
N SER A 87 -6.33 -5.71 -16.63
CA SER A 87 -4.86 -5.64 -16.68
C SER A 87 -4.27 -5.37 -15.31
N LYS A 88 -3.05 -5.89 -15.08
CA LYS A 88 -2.29 -5.62 -13.87
C LYS A 88 -1.39 -4.40 -14.07
N ILE A 89 -1.53 -3.40 -13.20
CA ILE A 89 -0.67 -2.23 -13.09
C ILE A 89 0.63 -2.64 -12.37
N ASN A 90 1.70 -2.74 -13.15
CA ASN A 90 3.05 -3.05 -12.66
C ASN A 90 3.91 -1.80 -12.47
N ASP A 91 3.28 -0.62 -12.43
CA ASP A 91 3.98 0.65 -12.21
C ASP A 91 4.70 0.65 -10.86
N ARG A 92 5.79 1.41 -10.82
CA ARG A 92 6.59 1.58 -9.61
C ARG A 92 5.80 2.40 -8.60
N PHE A 93 5.55 1.81 -7.43
CA PHE A 93 4.83 2.45 -6.34
C PHE A 93 5.59 2.20 -5.03
N GLU A 94 6.00 3.27 -4.38
CA GLU A 94 6.89 3.23 -3.23
C GLU A 94 6.14 3.27 -1.89
N PHE A 95 6.72 2.64 -0.88
CA PHE A 95 6.22 2.66 0.49
C PHE A 95 7.41 2.57 1.47
N SER A 96 7.35 3.27 2.58
CA SER A 96 8.44 3.36 3.56
C SER A 96 8.24 2.41 4.73
N GLU A 97 9.33 2.09 5.46
CA GLU A 97 9.25 1.35 6.73
C GLU A 97 8.48 2.13 7.80
N VAL A 98 8.51 3.46 7.72
CA VAL A 98 7.78 4.36 8.62
C VAL A 98 6.83 5.20 7.79
N LEU A 99 5.54 5.16 8.14
CA LEU A 99 4.49 5.98 7.54
C LEU A 99 4.01 7.00 8.56
N ASP A 100 4.22 8.28 8.27
CA ASP A 100 3.74 9.38 9.09
C ASP A 100 2.45 9.95 8.51
N CYS A 101 1.32 9.69 9.16
CA CYS A 101 0.00 10.17 8.74
C CYS A 101 -0.35 11.53 9.35
N SER A 102 0.53 12.17 10.13
CA SER A 102 0.23 13.43 10.82
C SER A 102 -0.20 14.54 9.86
N GLY A 103 0.44 14.64 8.68
CA GLY A 103 0.07 15.63 7.66
C GLY A 103 -1.25 15.36 6.92
N ILE A 104 -1.92 14.23 7.19
CA ILE A 104 -3.15 13.79 6.53
C ILE A 104 -4.35 13.86 7.48
N CYS A 105 -4.10 13.71 8.78
CA CYS A 105 -5.14 13.82 9.80
C CYS A 105 -5.62 15.27 9.96
N ALA A 106 -6.94 15.46 10.01
CA ALA A 106 -7.55 16.79 10.05
C ALA A 106 -7.54 17.43 11.45
N ASP A 107 -7.34 16.64 12.50
CA ASP A 107 -7.53 17.03 13.90
C ASP A 107 -6.29 16.77 14.78
N ILE A 108 -5.09 16.75 14.18
CA ILE A 108 -3.86 16.49 14.93
C ILE A 108 -3.29 17.77 15.56
N GLU A 109 -3.03 17.72 16.86
CA GLU A 109 -2.24 18.74 17.57
C GLU A 109 -0.74 18.42 17.49
N GLU A 110 0.13 19.40 17.79
CA GLU A 110 1.58 19.20 17.62
C GLU A 110 2.16 18.11 18.53
N ASP A 111 1.64 17.99 19.74
CA ASP A 111 1.99 16.98 20.73
C ASP A 111 1.43 15.59 20.39
N GLU A 112 0.34 15.52 19.62
CA GLU A 112 -0.31 14.27 19.21
C GLU A 112 0.28 13.65 17.92
N LYS A 113 1.22 14.31 17.25
CA LYS A 113 1.84 13.81 16.00
C LYS A 113 2.35 12.38 16.08
N HIS A 114 2.89 11.99 17.24
CA HIS A 114 3.40 10.65 17.49
C HIS A 114 2.32 9.55 17.44
N LEU A 115 1.05 9.89 17.65
CA LEU A 115 -0.09 8.97 17.57
C LEU A 115 -0.48 8.63 16.12
N ALA A 116 0.04 9.36 15.13
CA ALA A 116 -0.23 9.13 13.71
C ALA A 116 0.93 8.44 12.97
N VAL A 117 1.93 7.94 13.70
CA VAL A 117 3.10 7.26 13.13
C VAL A 117 2.89 5.75 13.13
N PHE A 118 3.16 5.13 11.98
CA PHE A 118 3.03 3.71 11.75
C PHE A 118 4.33 3.08 11.28
N ASP A 119 4.54 1.83 11.68
CA ASP A 119 5.67 0.99 11.29
C ASP A 119 5.19 -0.15 10.39
N LEU A 120 5.87 -0.34 9.25
CA LEU A 120 5.56 -1.40 8.31
C LEU A 120 5.88 -2.75 8.96
N GLN A 121 4.89 -3.62 9.01
CA GLN A 121 5.01 -4.96 9.59
C GLN A 121 5.06 -6.04 8.52
N SER A 122 4.19 -5.95 7.50
CA SER A 122 4.13 -6.96 6.46
C SER A 122 3.80 -6.38 5.09
N VAL A 123 4.26 -7.08 4.05
CA VAL A 123 4.02 -6.76 2.64
C VAL A 123 3.60 -8.04 1.95
N VAL A 124 2.36 -8.08 1.47
CA VAL A 124 1.88 -9.17 0.61
C VAL A 124 2.23 -8.81 -0.83
N VAL A 125 2.90 -9.73 -1.52
CA VAL A 125 3.35 -9.55 -2.91
C VAL A 125 2.58 -10.50 -3.80
N HIS A 126 2.09 -9.97 -4.92
CA HIS A 126 1.49 -10.76 -5.99
C HIS A 126 2.43 -10.79 -7.21
N MET A 127 2.87 -11.99 -7.59
CA MET A 127 3.65 -12.25 -8.80
C MET A 127 2.76 -12.87 -9.87
N GLY A 128 2.51 -12.15 -10.97
CA GLY A 128 1.72 -12.70 -12.07
C GLY A 128 0.93 -11.64 -12.81
N GLN A 129 -0.09 -12.09 -13.54
CA GLN A 129 -1.01 -11.26 -14.30
C GLN A 129 -2.40 -11.30 -13.68
N TYR A 130 -3.37 -10.67 -14.33
CA TYR A 130 -4.77 -10.86 -13.97
C TYR A 130 -5.18 -12.34 -14.15
N GLY A 131 -5.91 -12.89 -13.19
CA GLY A 131 -6.44 -14.26 -13.24
C GLY A 131 -5.44 -15.39 -12.98
N SER A 132 -4.13 -15.11 -12.86
CA SER A 132 -3.12 -16.11 -12.52
C SER A 132 -1.87 -15.47 -11.91
N GLY A 133 -1.42 -16.03 -10.80
CA GLY A 133 -0.20 -15.61 -10.14
C GLY A 133 0.10 -16.41 -8.88
N HIS A 134 1.13 -15.95 -8.19
CA HIS A 134 1.65 -16.52 -6.96
C HIS A 134 1.72 -15.46 -5.87
N TYR A 135 1.31 -15.82 -4.65
CA TYR A 135 1.33 -14.92 -3.51
C TYR A 135 2.38 -15.39 -2.50
N TYR A 136 3.13 -14.44 -1.97
CA TYR A 136 4.06 -14.62 -0.87
C TYR A 136 4.11 -13.33 -0.06
N CYS A 137 4.72 -13.37 1.12
CA CYS A 137 4.80 -12.19 1.96
C CYS A 137 6.21 -11.94 2.49
N TYR A 138 6.46 -10.66 2.78
CA TYR A 138 7.56 -10.23 3.62
C TYR A 138 6.99 -9.84 4.97
N VAL A 139 7.60 -10.33 6.05
CA VAL A 139 7.17 -10.05 7.41
C VAL A 139 8.37 -9.61 8.23
N ARG A 140 8.15 -8.61 9.07
CA ARG A 140 9.03 -8.18 10.14
C ARG A 140 8.39 -8.57 11.48
N PRO A 141 8.75 -9.74 12.05
CA PRO A 141 8.11 -10.27 13.26
C PRO A 141 8.35 -9.38 14.47
N ASP A 142 9.58 -8.90 14.62
CA ASP A 142 9.96 -7.91 15.62
C ASP A 142 10.04 -6.54 14.96
N ILE A 143 9.06 -5.69 15.24
CA ILE A 143 8.94 -4.33 14.69
C ILE A 143 10.07 -3.42 15.18
N SER A 144 10.60 -3.69 16.39
CA SER A 144 11.75 -2.94 16.93
C SER A 144 13.07 -3.32 16.24
N GLY A 145 13.12 -4.52 15.66
CA GLY A 145 14.24 -5.00 14.86
C GLY A 145 14.23 -4.52 13.41
N SER A 146 15.30 -4.86 12.71
CA SER A 146 15.49 -4.60 11.26
C SER A 146 15.48 -5.87 10.41
N THR A 147 15.21 -7.03 11.04
CA THR A 147 15.24 -8.32 10.35
C THR A 147 13.91 -8.58 9.66
N TRP A 148 13.97 -8.82 8.36
CA TRP A 148 12.84 -9.21 7.53
C TRP A 148 12.94 -10.68 7.15
N TYR A 149 11.80 -11.32 6.97
CA TYR A 149 11.68 -12.67 6.43
C TYR A 149 10.79 -12.65 5.20
N ARG A 150 11.22 -13.31 4.14
CA ARG A 150 10.35 -13.71 3.03
C ARG A 150 9.77 -15.08 3.35
N ILE A 151 8.45 -15.17 3.36
CA ILE A 151 7.70 -16.40 3.54
C ILE A 151 7.03 -16.70 2.20
N ASP A 152 7.51 -17.74 1.55
CA ASP A 152 7.06 -18.21 0.23
C ASP A 152 6.68 -19.68 0.37
N ASP A 153 5.38 -19.93 0.57
CA ASP A 153 4.82 -21.22 0.94
C ASP A 153 5.56 -21.88 2.13
N GLU A 154 6.25 -22.99 1.88
CA GLU A 154 7.03 -23.75 2.86
C GLU A 154 8.42 -23.16 3.15
N GLN A 155 8.85 -22.16 2.37
CA GLN A 155 10.20 -21.61 2.43
C GLN A 155 10.22 -20.27 3.17
N VAL A 156 10.99 -20.23 4.26
CA VAL A 156 11.24 -19.01 5.03
C VAL A 156 12.70 -18.62 4.87
N THR A 157 12.95 -17.40 4.38
CA THR A 157 14.30 -16.89 4.15
C THR A 157 14.48 -15.52 4.80
N LYS A 158 15.61 -15.33 5.50
CA LYS A 158 15.98 -14.04 6.07
C LYS A 158 16.44 -13.09 4.94
N VAL A 159 15.93 -11.88 4.94
CA VAL A 159 16.17 -10.85 3.92
C VAL A 159 16.37 -9.47 4.53
N THR A 160 16.79 -8.51 3.72
CA THR A 160 16.86 -7.09 4.11
C THR A 160 15.66 -6.30 3.59
N PHE A 161 15.36 -5.14 4.17
CA PHE A 161 14.33 -4.26 3.61
C PHE A 161 14.65 -3.80 2.18
N SER A 162 15.94 -3.70 1.83
CA SER A 162 16.36 -3.41 0.44
C SER A 162 15.90 -4.50 -0.55
N ASP A 163 15.87 -5.76 -0.12
CA ASP A 163 15.33 -6.85 -0.95
C ASP A 163 13.80 -6.75 -1.06
N VAL A 164 13.11 -6.35 0.01
CA VAL A 164 11.67 -6.05 0.00
C VAL A 164 11.37 -4.95 -1.02
N ILE A 165 12.05 -3.80 -0.94
CA ILE A 165 11.90 -2.68 -1.90
C ILE A 165 12.09 -3.17 -3.34
N TYR A 166 13.19 -3.88 -3.57
CA TYR A 166 13.57 -4.35 -4.90
C TYR A 166 12.46 -5.21 -5.51
N ASP A 167 11.79 -6.04 -4.71
CA ASP A 167 10.76 -6.99 -5.14
C ASP A 167 9.30 -6.46 -5.05
N ALA A 168 9.02 -5.51 -4.18
CA ALA A 168 7.66 -5.09 -3.90
C ALA A 168 7.25 -3.79 -4.61
N TYR A 169 8.18 -2.90 -4.97
CA TYR A 169 7.79 -1.61 -5.57
C TYR A 169 7.21 -1.74 -6.99
N GLY A 170 7.60 -2.79 -7.73
CA GLY A 170 7.27 -2.95 -9.15
C GLY A 170 8.19 -2.13 -10.08
N GLY A 171 7.70 -1.85 -11.28
CA GLY A 171 8.39 -1.07 -12.32
C GLY A 171 9.22 -1.88 -13.32
N LEU A 172 9.32 -1.36 -14.55
CA LEU A 172 10.04 -1.97 -15.68
C LEU A 172 11.58 -1.97 -15.51
N GLY A 173 12.12 -1.14 -14.60
CA GLY A 173 13.57 -0.98 -14.35
C GLY A 173 14.30 -2.21 -13.81
N ARG A 174 13.60 -3.28 -13.46
CA ARG A 174 14.21 -4.54 -12.97
C ARG A 174 15.10 -5.25 -13.99
N ILE A 175 14.82 -5.09 -15.28
CA ILE A 175 15.50 -5.85 -16.35
C ILE A 175 17.01 -5.56 -16.38
N THR A 176 17.41 -4.31 -16.15
CA THR A 176 18.81 -3.86 -16.19
C THR A 176 19.59 -4.25 -14.92
N GLN A 177 18.99 -4.10 -13.73
CA GLN A 177 19.67 -4.44 -12.47
C GLN A 177 19.81 -5.96 -12.26
N ARG A 178 18.81 -6.76 -12.68
CA ARG A 178 18.87 -8.23 -12.59
C ARG A 178 19.98 -8.81 -13.49
N ARG A 179 20.22 -8.22 -14.67
CA ARG A 179 21.35 -8.57 -15.54
C ARG A 179 22.70 -8.32 -14.87
N LYS A 180 22.86 -7.17 -14.18
CA LYS A 180 24.09 -6.85 -13.44
C LYS A 180 24.33 -7.80 -12.25
N ARG A 181 23.31 -8.10 -11.43
CA ARG A 181 23.43 -9.05 -10.30
C ARG A 181 23.76 -10.47 -10.77
N ARG A 182 23.11 -10.96 -11.85
CA ARG A 182 23.45 -12.27 -12.44
C ARG A 182 24.87 -12.33 -12.97
N PHE A 183 25.33 -11.26 -13.62
CA PHE A 183 26.71 -11.15 -14.09
C PHE A 183 27.70 -11.18 -12.92
N LEU A 184 27.43 -10.40 -11.85
CA LEU A 184 28.29 -10.35 -10.67
C LEU A 184 28.33 -11.68 -9.89
N ALA A 185 27.18 -12.34 -9.71
CA ALA A 185 27.10 -13.65 -9.05
C ALA A 185 27.89 -14.72 -9.81
N ARG A 186 27.84 -14.67 -11.15
CA ARG A 186 28.63 -15.57 -12.03
C ARG A 186 30.12 -15.28 -11.96
N LEU A 187 30.52 -14.01 -11.78
CA LEU A 187 31.92 -13.61 -11.63
C LEU A 187 32.51 -14.05 -10.27
N LEU A 188 31.69 -14.06 -9.21
CA LEU A 188 32.10 -14.38 -7.84
C LEU A 188 32.00 -15.88 -7.49
N GLY A 189 31.73 -16.76 -8.47
CA GLY A 189 31.75 -18.21 -8.26
C GLY A 189 30.60 -18.77 -7.42
N PHE A 190 29.54 -17.98 -7.17
CA PHE A 190 28.31 -18.52 -6.60
C PHE A 190 27.64 -19.43 -7.64
N GLY A 191 27.62 -20.74 -7.36
CA GLY A 191 27.10 -21.77 -8.27
C GLY A 191 25.66 -21.49 -8.72
N SER A 192 25.29 -22.07 -9.87
CA SER A 192 23.94 -22.02 -10.43
C SER A 192 22.85 -22.71 -9.58
N GLY A 193 23.17 -23.11 -8.35
CA GLY A 193 22.22 -23.64 -7.37
C GLY A 193 21.58 -22.49 -6.59
N GLN A 194 20.27 -22.30 -6.78
CA GLN A 194 19.42 -21.41 -5.98
C GLN A 194 19.97 -19.99 -5.76
N THR A 195 20.19 -19.22 -6.83
CA THR A 195 19.87 -17.79 -6.71
C THR A 195 18.35 -17.72 -6.53
N PHE A 196 17.86 -17.74 -5.29
CA PHE A 196 16.45 -17.49 -4.97
C PHE A 196 15.97 -16.32 -5.84
N GLY A 197 15.04 -16.61 -6.75
CA GLY A 197 14.54 -15.61 -7.69
C GLY A 197 13.77 -14.57 -6.91
N TYR A 198 14.44 -13.51 -6.47
CA TYR A 198 13.79 -12.29 -6.00
C TYR A 198 13.04 -11.71 -7.19
N GLY A 199 11.71 -11.81 -7.15
CA GLY A 199 10.81 -11.14 -8.08
C GLY A 199 10.78 -11.63 -9.52
N GLY A 200 9.58 -12.02 -9.95
CA GLY A 200 9.23 -12.14 -11.35
C GLY A 200 9.17 -10.76 -12.03
N ARG A 201 9.04 -10.76 -13.37
CA ARG A 201 8.81 -9.52 -14.16
C ARG A 201 7.55 -8.75 -13.74
N ALA A 202 6.65 -9.40 -13.01
CA ALA A 202 5.37 -8.88 -12.59
C ALA A 202 5.09 -9.14 -11.09
N SER A 203 6.12 -9.12 -10.23
CA SER A 203 5.92 -9.06 -8.77
C SER A 203 5.80 -7.62 -8.28
N SER A 204 4.81 -7.37 -7.44
CA SER A 204 4.61 -6.06 -6.81
C SER A 204 3.77 -6.23 -5.54
N ALA A 205 3.95 -5.33 -4.57
CA ALA A 205 3.11 -5.26 -3.38
C ALA A 205 1.64 -5.13 -3.79
N TYR A 206 0.80 -5.93 -3.14
CA TYR A 206 -0.64 -5.95 -3.30
C TYR A 206 -1.33 -5.42 -2.03
N MET A 207 -0.79 -5.77 -0.86
CA MET A 207 -1.29 -5.29 0.43
C MET A 207 -0.12 -4.93 1.34
N LEU A 208 -0.26 -3.85 2.08
CA LEU A 208 0.68 -3.40 3.10
C LEU A 208 -0.02 -3.42 4.44
N GLN A 209 0.69 -3.90 5.47
CA GLN A 209 0.23 -3.86 6.84
C GLN A 209 1.18 -3.02 7.66
N TYR A 210 0.60 -2.02 8.31
CA TYR A 210 1.26 -1.07 9.18
C TYR A 210 0.72 -1.22 10.60
N VAL A 211 1.58 -1.05 11.59
CA VAL A 211 1.21 -1.07 13.00
C VAL A 211 1.44 0.30 13.59
N LYS A 212 0.47 0.78 14.37
CA LYS A 212 0.55 2.08 15.05
C LYS A 212 1.65 2.03 16.09
N ARG A 213 2.62 2.94 16.01
CA ARG A 213 3.83 2.89 16.85
C ARG A 213 3.53 2.95 18.35
N SER A 214 2.52 3.73 18.75
CA SER A 214 2.05 3.84 20.13
C SER A 214 1.53 2.51 20.70
N ASP A 215 1.04 1.62 19.83
CA ASP A 215 0.30 0.42 20.22
C ASP A 215 1.18 -0.84 20.15
N ILE A 216 2.44 -0.72 19.70
CA ILE A 216 3.37 -1.85 19.54
C ILE A 216 3.55 -2.61 20.86
N SER A 217 3.73 -1.89 21.98
CA SER A 217 3.90 -2.52 23.30
C SER A 217 2.66 -3.33 23.69
N ILE A 218 1.46 -2.81 23.41
CA ILE A 218 0.20 -3.47 23.75
C ILE A 218 -0.02 -4.72 22.88
N LEU A 219 0.37 -4.65 21.61
CA LEU A 219 0.14 -5.71 20.63
C LEU A 219 1.15 -6.86 20.72
N TYR A 220 2.42 -6.57 21.02
CA TYR A 220 3.52 -7.54 20.93
C TYR A 220 4.20 -7.85 22.26
N ASN A 221 4.06 -6.99 23.27
CA ASN A 221 4.59 -7.27 24.61
C ASN A 221 3.44 -7.70 25.52
N GLN A 222 2.92 -8.92 25.29
CA GLN A 222 2.18 -9.62 26.32
C GLN A 222 3.19 -10.41 27.17
N GLU A 223 3.47 -9.91 28.37
CA GLU A 223 3.94 -10.72 29.50
C GLU A 223 2.80 -11.59 30.05
#